data_AF-A0A849PYT7-F1
#
_entry.id   AF-A0A849PYT7-F1
#
_cell.length_a   1.000
_cell.length_b   1.000
_cell.length_c   1.000
_cell.angle_alpha   90.00
_cell.angle_beta   90.00
_cell.angle_gamma   90.00
#
_symmetry.space_group_name_H-M   'P 1'
#
loop_
_entity.id
_entity.type
_entity.pdbx_description
1 polymer ?
#
loop_
_entity_poly.entity_id
_entity_poly.type
_entity_poly.pdbx_seq_one_letter_code
_entity_poly.pdbx_strand_id
1 'polypeptide(L)'
;MDSLHSQLIVNFSLRKEVSFVAIGSVIGAFTMHLPIMFLDLFGNSSYQIWLLVAAKVVNSSQPEVGFVLHFFVATVIGIVTGIFLHRVLRFNISKIPKGLAYGVISGVVVFAVFAIPVSQVFLGPNTIEILSEINPEMTSTQVAQEVKSNFLNQMINSLFMHIVWGITLGITSSLLTRKIGANYLCHICNIEFSNIKTYEHHKENVHENPSSKMKKILILGGGYAGVGVLNKIQKTFESNVDVNIDLVSESNFFLHTPMLPEMATGTIEPRHIATPIRRFCKRARFHQSKVVDISLDSKQVIIQRMSDKSQKILSYDYLVLAMGSKTNFFGNSNIEKNSLTIKSLDDAIIIRNHIISML
;
A
#
# COMPACT_ATOMS: atom_id res chain seq x y z
N MET A 1 22.20 -4.94 35.07
CA MET A 1 21.60 -5.89 34.11
C MET A 1 20.21 -5.36 33.79
N ASP A 2 20.17 -4.23 33.07
CA ASP A 2 18.91 -3.61 32.67
C ASP A 2 18.45 -4.26 31.38
N SER A 3 17.28 -4.88 31.46
CA SER A 3 16.56 -5.45 30.34
C SER A 3 16.38 -4.39 29.25
N LEU A 4 17.12 -4.55 28.15
CA LEU A 4 16.81 -3.96 26.86
C LEU A 4 15.37 -4.34 26.49
N HIS A 5 14.41 -3.54 26.92
CA HIS A 5 13.08 -3.51 26.34
C HIS A 5 13.24 -3.04 24.90
N SER A 6 13.55 -3.98 24.00
CA SER A 6 13.47 -3.80 22.57
C SER A 6 12.04 -3.38 22.25
N GLN A 7 11.82 -2.10 21.99
CA GLN A 7 10.51 -1.61 21.59
C GLN A 7 10.12 -2.32 20.29
N LEU A 8 9.04 -3.10 20.35
CA LEU A 8 8.42 -3.67 19.16
C LEU A 8 7.95 -2.52 18.26
N ILE A 9 8.62 -2.32 17.14
CA ILE A 9 8.21 -1.30 16.16
C ILE A 9 7.11 -1.92 15.29
N VAL A 10 5.88 -1.44 15.46
CA VAL A 10 4.73 -1.85 14.66
C VAL A 10 4.51 -0.82 13.55
N ASN A 11 4.67 -1.25 12.31
CA ASN A 11 4.38 -0.46 11.12
C ASN A 11 3.04 -0.88 10.52
N PHE A 12 2.34 0.07 9.92
CA PHE A 12 1.13 -0.20 9.17
C PHE A 12 1.33 0.16 7.70
N SER A 13 0.93 -0.75 6.82
CA SER A 13 1.04 -0.53 5.37
C SER A 13 -0.10 0.35 4.88
N LEU A 14 0.24 1.47 4.20
CA LEU A 14 -0.73 2.33 3.50
C LEU A 14 -1.72 1.52 2.66
N ARG A 15 -1.21 0.57 1.88
CA ARG A 15 -2.03 -0.26 0.99
C ARG A 15 -3.07 -1.06 1.78
N LYS A 16 -2.66 -1.67 2.90
CA LYS A 16 -3.56 -2.44 3.76
C LYS A 16 -4.60 -1.52 4.42
N GLU A 17 -4.17 -0.38 4.96
CA GLU A 17 -5.08 0.57 5.63
C GLU A 17 -6.15 1.10 4.68
N VAL A 18 -5.78 1.53 3.46
CA VAL A 18 -6.75 1.95 2.45
C VAL A 18 -7.71 0.83 2.09
N SER A 19 -7.22 -0.41 1.92
CA SER A 19 -8.09 -1.56 1.68
C SER A 19 -9.05 -1.83 2.84
N PHE A 20 -8.63 -1.67 4.09
CA PHE A 20 -9.51 -1.88 5.25
C PHE A 20 -10.57 -0.79 5.38
N VAL A 21 -10.24 0.46 5.07
CA VAL A 21 -11.23 1.54 5.01
C VAL A 21 -12.22 1.29 3.87
N ALA A 22 -11.77 0.83 2.70
CA ALA A 22 -12.67 0.47 1.59
C ALA A 22 -13.64 -0.65 2.00
N ILE A 23 -13.14 -1.73 2.62
CA ILE A 23 -13.98 -2.82 3.16
C ILE A 23 -14.96 -2.28 4.20
N GLY A 24 -14.49 -1.44 5.14
CA GLY A 24 -15.34 -0.81 6.13
C GLY A 24 -16.44 0.06 5.52
N SER A 25 -16.15 0.75 4.42
CA SER A 25 -17.11 1.61 3.72
C SER A 25 -18.20 0.80 3.02
N VAL A 26 -17.83 -0.34 2.42
CA VAL A 26 -18.76 -1.32 1.81
C VAL A 26 -19.68 -1.91 2.88
N ILE A 27 -19.14 -2.37 4.01
CA ILE A 27 -19.94 -2.90 5.12
C ILE A 27 -20.81 -1.80 5.73
N GLY A 28 -20.28 -0.58 5.87
CA GLY A 28 -21.04 0.57 6.32
C GLY A 28 -22.21 0.90 5.39
N ALA A 29 -22.00 0.86 4.07
CA ALA A 29 -23.03 1.13 3.08
C ALA A 29 -24.16 0.08 3.11
N PHE A 30 -23.82 -1.17 3.38
CA PHE A 30 -24.83 -2.21 3.61
C PHE A 30 -25.58 -1.99 4.94
N THR A 31 -24.84 -1.65 6.00
CA THR A 31 -25.38 -1.48 7.37
C THR A 31 -26.35 -0.31 7.46
N MET A 32 -26.10 0.78 6.72
CA MET A 32 -27.06 1.89 6.66
C MET A 32 -28.35 1.49 5.94
N HIS A 33 -28.33 0.63 4.93
CA HIS A 33 -29.58 0.26 4.25
C HIS A 33 -30.41 -0.78 5.01
N LEU A 34 -29.79 -1.53 5.92
CA LEU A 34 -30.44 -2.65 6.62
C LEU A 34 -31.70 -2.27 7.42
N PRO A 35 -31.72 -1.22 8.26
CA PRO A 35 -32.92 -0.84 9.00
C PRO A 35 -34.06 -0.41 8.08
N ILE A 36 -33.73 0.25 6.97
CA ILE A 36 -34.70 0.81 6.04
C ILE A 36 -35.30 -0.28 5.15
N MET A 37 -34.46 -1.20 4.65
CA MET A 37 -34.91 -2.40 3.95
C MET A 37 -35.85 -3.25 4.82
N PHE A 38 -35.57 -3.35 6.12
CA PHE A 38 -36.45 -4.04 7.07
C PHE A 38 -37.80 -3.34 7.23
N LEU A 39 -37.83 -2.00 7.31
CA LEU A 39 -39.09 -1.25 7.43
C LEU A 39 -39.93 -1.29 6.15
N ASP A 40 -39.30 -1.34 4.97
CA ASP A 40 -40.01 -1.50 3.69
C ASP A 40 -40.73 -2.86 3.56
N LEU A 41 -40.19 -3.93 4.17
CA LEU A 41 -40.86 -5.24 4.25
C LEU A 41 -42.20 -5.17 5.00
N PHE A 42 -42.42 -4.15 5.84
CA PHE A 42 -43.69 -3.90 6.54
C PHE A 42 -44.59 -2.88 5.82
N GLY A 43 -44.36 -2.64 4.52
CA GLY A 43 -45.25 -1.83 3.68
C GLY A 43 -44.95 -0.34 3.68
N ASN A 44 -43.78 0.09 4.17
CA ASN A 44 -43.31 1.45 3.94
C ASN A 44 -42.72 1.54 2.52
N SER A 45 -43.21 2.45 1.67
CA SER A 45 -42.71 2.60 0.28
C SER A 45 -41.64 3.69 0.16
N SER A 46 -41.31 4.37 1.28
CA SER A 46 -40.46 5.55 1.30
C SER A 46 -39.05 5.30 0.77
N TYR A 47 -38.51 4.10 0.97
CA TYR A 47 -37.15 3.80 0.53
C TYR A 47 -37.07 3.30 -0.91
N GLN A 48 -38.07 2.58 -1.40
CA GLN A 48 -38.21 2.34 -2.85
C GLN A 48 -38.28 3.66 -3.63
N ILE A 49 -39.06 4.65 -3.15
CA ILE A 49 -39.12 5.98 -3.77
C ILE A 49 -37.74 6.63 -3.75
N TRP A 50 -37.02 6.59 -2.62
CA TRP A 50 -35.68 7.14 -2.54
C TRP A 50 -34.69 6.47 -3.52
N LEU A 51 -34.78 5.15 -3.68
CA LEU A 51 -33.97 4.40 -4.65
C LEU A 51 -34.29 4.80 -6.10
N LEU A 52 -35.56 5.00 -6.43
CA LEU A 52 -35.98 5.51 -7.74
C LEU A 52 -35.45 6.93 -8.00
N VAL A 53 -35.54 7.81 -7.00
CA VAL A 53 -34.99 9.18 -7.06
C VAL A 53 -33.48 9.14 -7.32
N ALA A 54 -32.75 8.26 -6.64
CA ALA A 54 -31.32 8.06 -6.86
C ALA A 54 -31.03 7.49 -8.27
N ALA A 55 -31.81 6.53 -8.74
CA ALA A 55 -31.66 5.95 -10.08
C ALA A 55 -31.89 6.99 -11.21
N LYS A 56 -32.83 7.92 -11.00
CA LYS A 56 -33.14 8.99 -11.95
C LYS A 56 -31.96 9.94 -12.18
N VAL A 57 -31.06 10.10 -11.21
CA VAL A 57 -29.81 10.90 -11.37
C VAL A 57 -28.96 10.40 -12.54
N VAL A 58 -29.07 9.10 -12.88
CA VAL A 58 -28.38 8.48 -14.03
C VAL A 58 -29.37 8.07 -15.13
N ASN A 59 -30.54 8.72 -15.19
CA ASN A 59 -31.62 8.46 -16.16
C ASN A 59 -32.13 7.01 -16.16
N SER A 60 -32.15 6.36 -14.99
CA SER A 60 -32.74 5.02 -14.81
C SER A 60 -34.06 5.10 -14.05
N SER A 61 -34.99 4.20 -14.38
CA SER A 61 -36.25 3.96 -13.67
C SER A 61 -36.21 2.70 -12.78
N GLN A 62 -35.06 2.04 -12.70
CA GLN A 62 -34.88 0.82 -11.91
C GLN A 62 -34.31 1.15 -10.52
N PRO A 63 -34.99 0.82 -9.40
CA PRO A 63 -34.53 1.16 -8.05
C PRO A 63 -33.20 0.47 -7.70
N GLU A 64 -32.91 -0.69 -8.29
CA GLU A 64 -31.64 -1.40 -8.12
C GLU A 64 -30.45 -0.54 -8.57
N VAL A 65 -30.64 0.30 -9.60
CA VAL A 65 -29.60 1.22 -10.08
C VAL A 65 -29.31 2.30 -9.04
N GLY A 66 -30.33 2.80 -8.35
CA GLY A 66 -30.15 3.76 -7.25
C GLY A 66 -29.37 3.16 -6.08
N PHE A 67 -29.64 1.90 -5.75
CA PHE A 67 -28.90 1.17 -4.72
C PHE A 67 -27.42 1.03 -5.10
N VAL A 68 -27.15 0.57 -6.33
CA VAL A 68 -25.78 0.40 -6.85
C VAL A 68 -25.04 1.74 -6.89
N LEU A 69 -25.71 2.82 -7.34
CA LEU A 69 -25.12 4.16 -7.40
C LEU A 69 -24.70 4.64 -6.01
N HIS A 70 -25.59 4.52 -5.01
CA HIS A 70 -25.25 4.93 -3.65
C HIS A 70 -24.11 4.11 -3.05
N PHE A 71 -24.10 2.79 -3.30
CA PHE A 71 -23.06 1.89 -2.82
C PHE A 71 -21.70 2.21 -3.46
N PHE A 72 -21.69 2.52 -4.76
CA PHE A 72 -20.51 2.96 -5.49
C PHE A 72 -19.94 4.25 -4.91
N VAL A 73 -20.80 5.26 -4.73
CA VAL A 73 -20.40 6.56 -4.16
C VAL A 73 -19.84 6.41 -2.74
N ALA A 74 -20.50 5.65 -1.88
CA ALA A 74 -20.01 5.38 -0.51
C ALA A 74 -18.63 4.70 -0.51
N THR A 75 -18.38 3.79 -1.45
CA THR A 75 -17.08 3.12 -1.60
C THR A 75 -15.99 4.09 -2.08
N VAL A 76 -16.29 4.92 -3.08
CA VAL A 76 -15.35 5.94 -3.60
C VAL A 76 -14.98 6.94 -2.50
N ILE A 77 -15.97 7.47 -1.77
CA ILE A 77 -15.76 8.37 -0.64
C ILE A 77 -14.90 7.69 0.43
N GLY A 78 -15.17 6.44 0.73
CA GLY A 78 -14.36 5.62 1.64
C GLY A 78 -12.88 5.56 1.25
N ILE A 79 -12.59 5.25 -0.01
CA ILE A 79 -11.22 5.18 -0.54
C ILE A 79 -10.52 6.54 -0.46
N VAL A 80 -11.20 7.62 -0.90
CA VAL A 80 -10.65 8.99 -0.87
C VAL A 80 -10.33 9.41 0.56
N THR A 81 -11.27 9.17 1.48
CA THR A 81 -11.09 9.47 2.91
C THR A 81 -9.92 8.66 3.48
N GLY A 82 -9.83 7.36 3.14
CA GLY A 82 -8.71 6.50 3.52
C GLY A 82 -7.33 7.01 3.07
N ILE A 83 -7.22 7.44 1.81
CA ILE A 83 -5.98 8.00 1.25
C ILE A 83 -5.62 9.32 1.95
N PHE A 84 -6.60 10.20 2.13
CA PHE A 84 -6.41 11.49 2.77
C PHE A 84 -5.91 11.34 4.21
N LEU A 85 -6.51 10.46 5.01
CA LEU A 85 -6.10 10.24 6.40
C LEU A 85 -4.66 9.75 6.52
N HIS A 86 -4.30 8.77 5.68
CA HIS A 86 -2.96 8.20 5.77
C HIS A 86 -1.90 9.21 5.36
N ARG A 87 -2.13 9.95 4.25
CA ARG A 87 -1.13 10.88 3.72
C ARG A 87 -1.06 12.20 4.47
N VAL A 88 -2.20 12.75 4.87
CA VAL A 88 -2.29 14.10 5.44
C VAL A 88 -2.25 14.05 6.96
N LEU A 89 -3.09 13.23 7.58
CA LEU A 89 -3.29 13.25 9.03
C LEU A 89 -2.42 12.24 9.79
N ARG A 90 -1.70 11.33 9.08
CA ARG A 90 -0.91 10.22 9.66
C ARG A 90 -1.66 9.50 10.78
N PHE A 91 -2.98 9.37 10.62
CA PHE A 91 -3.87 9.01 11.71
C PHE A 91 -3.89 7.49 11.90
N ASN A 92 -3.45 7.01 13.06
CA ASN A 92 -3.41 5.58 13.35
C ASN A 92 -4.75 5.09 13.94
N ILE A 93 -5.51 4.33 13.14
CA ILE A 93 -6.83 3.76 13.50
C ILE A 93 -6.75 2.42 14.25
N SER A 94 -5.55 1.92 14.60
CA SER A 94 -5.40 0.63 15.29
C SER A 94 -6.13 0.51 16.64
N LYS A 95 -6.44 1.65 17.28
CA LYS A 95 -7.22 1.69 18.53
C LYS A 95 -8.70 1.91 18.22
N ILE A 96 -9.56 1.01 18.71
CA ILE A 96 -11.03 1.08 18.50
C ILE A 96 -11.62 2.46 18.83
N PRO A 97 -11.27 3.15 19.94
CA PRO A 97 -11.79 4.50 20.20
C PRO A 97 -11.40 5.53 19.15
N LYS A 98 -10.17 5.43 18.60
CA LYS A 98 -9.70 6.29 17.52
C LYS A 98 -10.44 5.99 16.22
N GLY A 99 -10.67 4.71 15.94
CA GLY A 99 -11.52 4.24 14.85
C GLY A 99 -12.94 4.76 14.90
N LEU A 100 -13.56 4.70 16.09
CA LEU A 100 -14.91 5.19 16.32
C LEU A 100 -15.00 6.71 16.10
N ALA A 101 -14.11 7.47 16.74
CA ALA A 101 -14.07 8.93 16.57
C ALA A 101 -13.87 9.32 15.10
N TYR A 102 -12.95 8.62 14.42
CA TYR A 102 -12.74 8.76 12.98
C TYR A 102 -14.01 8.48 12.17
N GLY A 103 -14.69 7.38 12.48
CA GLY A 103 -15.93 6.99 11.83
C GLY A 103 -17.01 8.06 11.96
N VAL A 104 -17.25 8.56 13.17
CA VAL A 104 -18.23 9.62 13.43
C VAL A 104 -17.89 10.90 12.66
N ILE A 105 -16.64 11.35 12.73
CA ILE A 105 -16.18 12.55 12.00
C ILE A 105 -16.40 12.37 10.50
N SER A 106 -16.03 11.21 9.96
CA SER A 106 -16.21 10.91 8.53
C SER A 106 -17.68 10.93 8.13
N GLY A 107 -18.56 10.32 8.93
CA GLY A 107 -20.00 10.35 8.68
C GLY A 107 -20.56 11.78 8.65
N VAL A 108 -20.17 12.62 9.62
CA VAL A 108 -20.61 14.02 9.69
C VAL A 108 -20.08 14.85 8.51
N VAL A 109 -18.80 14.67 8.15
CA VAL A 109 -18.20 15.38 7.01
C VAL A 109 -18.85 14.97 5.70
N VAL A 110 -19.06 13.67 5.48
CA VAL A 110 -19.75 13.17 4.27
C VAL A 110 -21.17 13.71 4.21
N PHE A 111 -21.89 13.73 5.33
CA PHE A 111 -23.21 14.34 5.38
C PHE A 111 -23.19 15.82 4.98
N ALA A 112 -22.31 16.62 5.60
CA ALA A 112 -22.27 18.06 5.39
C ALA A 112 -21.76 18.46 3.98
N VAL A 113 -20.71 17.80 3.51
CA VAL A 113 -20.00 18.18 2.26
C VAL A 113 -20.61 17.49 1.04
N PHE A 114 -21.26 16.34 1.21
CA PHE A 114 -21.77 15.54 0.10
C PHE A 114 -23.29 15.37 0.16
N ALA A 115 -23.83 14.82 1.25
CA ALA A 115 -25.25 14.48 1.30
C ALA A 115 -26.17 15.70 1.22
N ILE A 116 -25.86 16.80 1.92
CA ILE A 116 -26.66 18.04 1.87
C ILE A 116 -26.68 18.63 0.44
N PRO A 117 -25.53 18.93 -0.20
CA PRO A 117 -25.55 19.45 -1.57
C PRO A 117 -26.24 18.52 -2.56
N VAL A 118 -25.99 17.21 -2.46
CA VAL A 118 -26.63 16.23 -3.36
C VAL A 118 -28.14 16.21 -3.18
N SER A 119 -28.62 16.29 -1.93
CA SER A 119 -30.04 16.33 -1.63
C SER A 119 -30.72 17.57 -2.18
N GLN A 120 -30.05 18.72 -2.16
CA GLN A 120 -30.61 19.98 -2.64
C GLN A 120 -30.59 20.10 -4.16
N VAL A 121 -29.47 19.73 -4.78
CA VAL A 121 -29.23 19.96 -6.21
C VAL A 121 -29.82 18.85 -7.08
N PHE A 122 -29.71 17.59 -6.65
CA PHE A 122 -30.08 16.44 -7.48
C PHE A 122 -31.33 15.73 -6.96
N LEU A 123 -31.37 15.37 -5.68
CA LEU A 123 -32.48 14.54 -5.17
C LEU A 123 -33.78 15.33 -5.03
N GLY A 124 -33.73 16.60 -4.61
CA GLY A 124 -34.92 17.44 -4.43
C GLY A 124 -35.79 17.55 -5.69
N PRO A 125 -35.25 18.04 -6.82
CA PRO A 125 -36.00 18.12 -8.08
C PRO A 125 -36.55 16.77 -8.55
N ASN A 126 -35.72 15.72 -8.52
CA ASN A 126 -36.13 14.37 -8.92
C ASN A 126 -37.21 13.77 -8.00
N THR A 127 -37.22 14.14 -6.72
CA THR A 127 -38.26 13.72 -5.77
C THR A 127 -39.59 14.37 -6.11
N ILE A 128 -39.61 15.65 -6.48
CA ILE A 128 -40.84 16.35 -6.89
C ILE A 128 -41.42 15.73 -8.16
N GLU A 129 -40.56 15.41 -9.15
CA GLU A 129 -40.96 14.76 -10.40
C GLU A 129 -41.62 13.39 -10.11
N ILE A 130 -40.92 12.50 -9.40
CA ILE A 130 -41.40 11.14 -9.11
C ILE A 130 -42.67 11.16 -8.26
N LEU A 131 -42.75 12.02 -7.24
CA LEU A 131 -43.96 12.11 -6.41
C LEU A 131 -45.15 12.67 -7.18
N SER A 132 -44.93 13.57 -8.14
CA SER A 132 -46.01 14.07 -9.01
C SER A 132 -46.52 13.00 -9.98
N GLU A 133 -45.63 12.09 -10.43
CA GLU A 133 -46.01 10.93 -11.25
C GLU A 133 -46.84 9.91 -10.46
N ILE A 134 -46.48 9.68 -9.19
CA ILE A 134 -47.12 8.66 -8.33
C ILE A 134 -48.45 9.18 -7.72
N ASN A 135 -48.57 10.49 -7.45
CA ASN A 135 -49.74 11.11 -6.83
C ASN A 135 -50.42 12.13 -7.78
N PRO A 136 -51.14 11.66 -8.82
CA PRO A 136 -51.73 12.55 -9.83
C PRO A 136 -52.84 13.46 -9.28
N GLU A 137 -53.36 13.18 -8.08
CA GLU A 137 -54.37 14.01 -7.40
C GLU A 137 -53.79 15.29 -6.78
N MET A 138 -52.48 15.36 -6.60
CA MET A 138 -51.79 16.54 -6.08
C MET A 138 -51.26 17.41 -7.21
N THR A 139 -51.43 18.73 -7.08
CA THR A 139 -50.75 19.68 -7.97
C THR A 139 -49.24 19.67 -7.71
N SER A 140 -48.44 19.97 -8.74
CA SER A 140 -46.98 20.07 -8.62
C SER A 140 -46.52 21.03 -7.52
N THR A 141 -47.30 22.08 -7.25
CA THR A 141 -47.05 23.05 -6.18
C THR A 141 -47.28 22.46 -4.79
N GLN A 142 -48.33 21.63 -4.63
CA GLN A 142 -48.59 20.90 -3.38
C GLN A 142 -47.49 19.87 -3.09
N VAL A 143 -47.05 19.12 -4.10
CA VAL A 143 -45.94 18.16 -3.97
C VAL A 143 -44.64 18.88 -3.58
N ALA A 144 -44.31 19.98 -4.25
CA ALA A 144 -43.12 20.78 -3.91
C ALA A 144 -43.16 21.32 -2.46
N GLN A 145 -44.34 21.71 -1.99
CA GLN A 145 -44.52 22.18 -0.61
C GLN A 145 -44.38 21.05 0.41
N GLU A 146 -44.90 19.86 0.12
CA GLU A 146 -44.72 18.67 0.94
C GLU A 146 -43.24 18.28 1.06
N VAL A 147 -42.54 18.16 -0.07
CA VAL A 147 -41.09 17.86 -0.11
C VAL A 147 -40.30 18.87 0.72
N LYS A 148 -40.63 20.17 0.59
CA LYS A 148 -39.98 21.23 1.38
C LYS A 148 -40.26 21.10 2.88
N SER A 149 -41.48 20.74 3.27
CA SER A 149 -41.85 20.57 4.68
C SER A 149 -41.16 19.35 5.33
N ASN A 150 -40.94 18.29 4.56
CA ASN A 150 -40.27 17.07 5.02
C ASN A 150 -38.73 17.14 4.97
N PHE A 151 -38.17 18.17 4.34
CA PHE A 151 -36.73 18.31 4.13
C PHE A 151 -35.91 18.21 5.43
N LEU A 152 -36.34 18.87 6.52
CA LEU A 152 -35.60 18.83 7.79
C LEU A 152 -35.54 17.41 8.37
N ASN A 153 -36.67 16.70 8.38
CA ASN A 153 -36.74 15.31 8.86
C ASN A 153 -35.88 14.39 7.99
N GLN A 154 -35.90 14.59 6.66
CA GLN A 154 -35.04 13.86 5.74
C GLN A 154 -33.55 14.11 6.02
N MET A 155 -33.17 15.34 6.35
CA MET A 155 -31.79 15.68 6.70
C MET A 155 -31.36 15.07 8.04
N ILE A 156 -32.23 15.06 9.05
CA ILE A 156 -31.95 14.41 10.34
C ILE A 156 -31.75 12.91 10.14
N ASN A 157 -32.65 12.26 9.39
CA ASN A 157 -32.54 10.84 9.08
C ASN A 157 -31.25 10.57 8.28
N SER A 158 -30.97 11.37 7.25
CA SER A 158 -29.75 11.25 6.46
C SER A 158 -28.50 11.38 7.33
N LEU A 159 -28.43 12.36 8.24
CA LEU A 159 -27.32 12.50 9.19
C LEU A 159 -27.15 11.25 10.04
N PHE A 160 -28.24 10.72 10.61
CA PHE A 160 -28.19 9.49 11.40
C PHE A 160 -27.63 8.32 10.59
N MET A 161 -28.12 8.12 9.36
CA MET A 161 -27.64 7.04 8.49
C MET A 161 -26.16 7.18 8.12
N HIS A 162 -25.69 8.39 7.86
CA HIS A 162 -24.27 8.66 7.57
C HIS A 162 -23.38 8.48 8.81
N ILE A 163 -23.89 8.78 10.02
CA ILE A 163 -23.19 8.45 11.27
C ILE A 163 -23.10 6.94 11.46
N VAL A 164 -24.17 6.18 11.21
CA VAL A 164 -24.16 4.70 11.27
C VAL A 164 -23.16 4.12 10.27
N TRP A 165 -23.15 4.63 9.04
CA TRP A 165 -22.16 4.29 8.02
C TRP A 165 -20.73 4.55 8.53
N GLY A 166 -20.49 5.75 9.06
CA GLY A 166 -19.20 6.18 9.57
C GLY A 166 -18.69 5.33 10.73
N ILE A 167 -19.55 5.06 11.73
CA ILE A 167 -19.23 4.19 12.88
C ILE A 167 -18.85 2.79 12.40
N THR A 168 -19.65 2.20 11.51
CA THR A 168 -19.38 0.87 10.96
C THR A 168 -18.06 0.83 10.21
N LEU A 169 -17.79 1.83 9.37
CA LEU A 169 -16.52 2.01 8.67
C LEU A 169 -15.35 2.09 9.65
N GLY A 170 -15.47 2.92 10.69
CA GLY A 170 -14.43 3.13 11.70
C GLY A 170 -14.12 1.89 12.52
N ILE A 171 -15.15 1.18 13.01
CA ILE A 171 -14.99 -0.05 13.80
C ILE A 171 -14.39 -1.15 12.93
N THR A 172 -14.94 -1.39 11.74
CA THR A 172 -14.49 -2.45 10.84
C THR A 172 -13.04 -2.26 10.43
N SER A 173 -12.69 -1.05 9.98
CA SER A 173 -11.33 -0.72 9.57
C SER A 173 -10.33 -0.88 10.73
N SER A 174 -10.73 -0.52 11.95
CA SER A 174 -9.89 -0.69 13.16
C SER A 174 -9.68 -2.15 13.53
N LEU A 175 -10.74 -2.98 13.45
CA LEU A 175 -10.66 -4.41 13.72
C LEU A 175 -9.74 -5.11 12.71
N LEU A 176 -9.87 -4.78 11.42
CA LEU A 176 -8.99 -5.32 10.37
C LEU A 176 -7.54 -4.86 10.55
N THR A 177 -7.33 -3.57 10.85
CA THR A 177 -6.00 -3.01 11.13
C THR A 177 -5.33 -3.73 12.29
N ARG A 178 -6.06 -4.01 13.37
CA ARG A 178 -5.54 -4.72 14.54
C ARG A 178 -5.25 -6.19 14.25
N LYS A 179 -6.09 -6.87 13.46
CA LYS A 179 -6.01 -8.32 13.25
C LYS A 179 -4.96 -8.72 12.20
N ILE A 180 -4.82 -7.94 11.12
CA ILE A 180 -4.00 -8.30 9.95
C ILE A 180 -3.20 -7.13 9.35
N GLY A 181 -3.32 -5.92 9.92
CA GLY A 181 -2.69 -4.71 9.41
C GLY A 181 -1.28 -4.45 9.91
N ALA A 182 -0.93 -4.97 11.08
CA ALA A 182 0.37 -4.78 11.70
C ALA A 182 1.46 -5.55 10.95
N ASN A 183 2.55 -4.85 10.65
CA ASN A 183 3.82 -5.44 10.32
C ASN A 183 4.81 -5.14 11.47
N TYR A 184 5.67 -6.09 11.78
CA TYR A 184 6.58 -6.05 12.92
C TYR A 184 8.01 -5.91 12.43
N LEU A 185 8.67 -4.81 12.77
CA LEU A 185 10.04 -4.53 12.35
C LEU A 185 11.03 -4.97 13.44
N CYS A 186 11.99 -5.82 13.07
CA CYS A 186 13.12 -6.11 13.93
C CYS A 186 14.14 -4.97 13.87
N HIS A 187 14.34 -4.27 14.98
CA HIS A 187 15.28 -3.14 15.08
C HIS A 187 16.77 -3.53 14.93
N ILE A 188 17.11 -4.81 15.12
CA ILE A 188 18.50 -5.30 15.03
C ILE A 188 18.90 -5.54 13.57
N CYS A 189 18.04 -6.21 12.80
CA CYS A 189 18.34 -6.60 11.42
C CYS A 189 17.57 -5.80 10.36
N ASN A 190 16.64 -4.94 10.78
CA ASN A 190 15.77 -4.13 9.93
C ASN A 190 14.93 -4.96 8.94
N ILE A 191 14.48 -6.14 9.39
CA ILE A 191 13.57 -7.03 8.64
C ILE A 191 12.14 -6.84 9.11
N GLU A 192 11.19 -6.79 8.18
CA GLU A 192 9.76 -6.62 8.44
C GLU A 192 9.03 -7.97 8.34
N PHE A 193 8.19 -8.27 9.33
CA PHE A 193 7.40 -9.49 9.42
C PHE A 193 5.91 -9.16 9.38
N SER A 194 5.13 -9.91 8.61
CA SER A 194 3.68 -9.73 8.51
C SER A 194 2.89 -10.34 9.67
N ASN A 195 3.55 -11.07 10.58
CA ASN A 195 2.92 -11.80 11.68
C ASN A 195 3.80 -11.74 12.95
N ILE A 196 3.17 -11.51 14.12
CA ILE A 196 3.87 -11.42 15.41
C ILE A 196 4.56 -12.73 15.79
N LYS A 197 3.94 -13.89 15.54
CA LYS A 197 4.53 -15.20 15.87
C LYS A 197 5.81 -15.42 15.08
N THR A 198 5.82 -15.01 13.82
CA THR A 198 7.00 -15.09 12.96
C THR A 198 8.07 -14.10 13.44
N TYR A 199 7.70 -12.89 13.86
CA TYR A 199 8.63 -11.95 14.48
C TYR A 199 9.24 -12.49 15.78
N GLU A 200 8.43 -13.06 16.68
CA GLU A 200 8.87 -13.62 17.95
C GLU A 200 9.82 -14.80 17.74
N HIS A 201 9.45 -15.74 16.86
CA HIS A 201 10.33 -16.85 16.50
C HIS A 201 11.63 -16.37 15.84
N HIS A 202 11.59 -15.31 15.01
CA HIS A 202 12.80 -14.68 14.49
C HIS A 202 13.67 -14.09 15.61
N LYS A 203 13.07 -13.33 16.54
CA LYS A 203 13.78 -12.72 17.67
C LYS A 203 14.47 -13.80 18.51
N GLU A 204 13.73 -14.84 18.87
CA GLU A 204 14.22 -15.98 19.64
C GLU A 204 15.36 -16.69 18.89
N ASN A 205 15.12 -17.15 17.66
CA ASN A 205 16.05 -18.04 16.95
C ASN A 205 17.19 -17.35 16.21
N VAL A 206 17.15 -16.02 16.04
CA VAL A 206 18.20 -15.25 15.34
C VAL A 206 18.99 -14.36 16.29
N HIS A 207 18.38 -13.83 17.36
CA HIS A 207 19.01 -12.82 18.21
C HIS A 207 19.25 -13.29 19.65
N GLU A 208 18.34 -14.06 20.24
CA GLU A 208 18.44 -14.47 21.64
C GLU A 208 19.15 -15.82 21.81
N ASN A 209 18.73 -16.82 21.04
CA ASN A 209 19.30 -18.15 21.04
C ASN A 209 19.48 -18.66 19.60
N PRO A 210 20.56 -18.26 18.91
CA PRO A 210 20.78 -18.59 17.52
C PRO A 210 20.75 -20.10 17.27
N SER A 211 19.68 -20.60 16.67
CA SER A 211 19.53 -22.03 16.41
C SER A 211 20.62 -22.51 15.45
N SER A 212 21.33 -23.58 15.84
CA SER A 212 22.33 -24.23 14.98
C SER A 212 21.72 -24.88 13.73
N LYS A 213 20.39 -24.99 13.66
CA LYS A 213 19.64 -25.56 12.53
C LYS A 213 19.25 -24.54 11.45
N MET A 214 19.50 -23.24 11.66
CA MET A 214 19.09 -22.23 10.69
C MET A 214 19.83 -22.37 9.35
N LYS A 215 19.06 -22.48 8.27
CA LYS A 215 19.58 -22.54 6.91
C LYS A 215 19.99 -21.14 6.43
N LYS A 216 21.22 -20.99 5.97
CA LYS A 216 21.79 -19.72 5.50
C LYS A 216 21.86 -19.70 3.97
N ILE A 217 21.11 -18.79 3.36
CA ILE A 217 21.14 -18.52 1.93
C ILE A 217 21.87 -17.19 1.72
N LEU A 218 23.02 -17.25 1.05
CA LEU A 218 23.82 -16.08 0.72
C LEU A 218 23.73 -15.79 -0.77
N ILE A 219 23.25 -14.60 -1.13
CA ILE A 219 23.14 -14.13 -2.51
C ILE A 219 24.21 -13.07 -2.74
N LEU A 220 25.07 -13.27 -3.74
CA LEU A 220 26.10 -12.32 -4.13
C LEU A 220 25.71 -11.62 -5.43
N GLY A 221 25.47 -10.31 -5.37
CA GLY A 221 25.13 -9.45 -6.50
C GLY A 221 23.70 -8.92 -6.46
N GLY A 222 23.55 -7.59 -6.54
CA GLY A 222 22.26 -6.88 -6.50
C GLY A 222 21.63 -6.56 -7.86
N GLY A 223 22.05 -7.24 -8.94
CA GLY A 223 21.51 -7.06 -10.30
C GLY A 223 20.23 -7.87 -10.57
N TYR A 224 19.88 -8.04 -11.85
CA TYR A 224 18.65 -8.76 -12.27
C TYR A 224 18.53 -10.15 -11.67
N ALA A 225 19.58 -10.97 -11.78
CA ALA A 225 19.54 -12.35 -11.28
C ALA A 225 19.42 -12.38 -9.75
N GLY A 226 20.23 -11.59 -9.04
CA GLY A 226 20.24 -11.59 -7.58
C GLY A 226 18.93 -11.08 -6.97
N VAL A 227 18.39 -9.98 -7.48
CA VAL A 227 17.07 -9.46 -7.06
C VAL A 227 15.96 -10.43 -7.46
N GLY A 228 16.04 -11.05 -8.64
CA GLY A 228 15.08 -12.05 -9.11
C GLY A 228 15.03 -13.28 -8.19
N VAL A 229 16.19 -13.82 -7.81
CA VAL A 229 16.31 -14.93 -6.86
C VAL A 229 15.83 -14.52 -5.47
N LEU A 230 16.27 -13.35 -4.98
CA LEU A 230 15.83 -12.80 -3.70
C LEU A 230 14.31 -12.74 -3.59
N ASN A 231 13.63 -12.20 -4.61
CA ASN A 231 12.18 -12.07 -4.63
C ASN A 231 11.48 -13.43 -4.54
N LYS A 232 11.98 -14.46 -5.24
CA LYS A 232 11.42 -15.81 -5.20
C LYS A 232 11.64 -16.45 -3.82
N ILE A 233 12.86 -16.43 -3.30
CA ILE A 233 13.21 -17.06 -2.02
C ILE A 233 12.46 -16.41 -0.85
N GLN A 234 12.41 -15.08 -0.78
CA GLN A 234 11.67 -14.39 0.29
C GLN A 234 10.17 -14.75 0.28
N LYS A 235 9.57 -14.90 -0.90
CA LYS A 235 8.17 -15.31 -1.04
C LYS A 235 7.96 -16.77 -0.63
N THR A 236 8.83 -17.67 -1.07
CA THR A 236 8.76 -19.10 -0.74
C THR A 236 8.91 -19.33 0.77
N PHE A 237 9.79 -18.60 1.43
CA PHE A 237 10.08 -18.76 2.85
C PHE A 237 9.45 -17.68 3.74
N GLU A 238 8.41 -16.97 3.28
CA GLU A 238 7.80 -15.83 4.01
C GLU A 238 7.37 -16.15 5.45
N SER A 239 7.04 -17.41 5.76
CA SER A 239 6.70 -17.83 7.12
C SER A 239 7.79 -18.65 7.82
N ASN A 240 8.85 -19.06 7.11
CA ASN A 240 9.86 -19.99 7.63
C ASN A 240 11.12 -19.27 8.11
N VAL A 241 11.09 -18.93 9.40
CA VAL A 241 12.08 -18.16 10.15
C VAL A 241 13.38 -18.92 10.43
N ASP A 242 13.41 -20.22 10.15
CA ASP A 242 14.64 -21.01 10.20
C ASP A 242 15.51 -20.80 8.94
N VAL A 243 15.08 -19.95 8.00
CA VAL A 243 15.84 -19.58 6.81
C VAL A 243 16.29 -18.12 6.90
N ASN A 244 17.61 -17.93 7.01
CA ASN A 244 18.26 -16.63 6.94
C ASN A 244 18.71 -16.33 5.52
N ILE A 245 18.36 -15.14 5.04
CA ILE A 245 18.69 -14.67 3.70
C ILE A 245 19.57 -13.43 3.84
N ASP A 246 20.76 -13.49 3.24
CA ASP A 246 21.70 -12.37 3.18
C ASP A 246 21.95 -12.04 1.70
N LEU A 247 21.81 -10.76 1.32
CA LEU A 247 22.16 -10.25 0.00
C LEU A 247 23.36 -9.31 0.13
N VAL A 248 24.43 -9.60 -0.60
CA VAL A 248 25.63 -8.76 -0.67
C VAL A 248 25.71 -8.11 -2.03
N SER A 249 25.91 -6.80 -2.09
CA SER A 249 26.16 -6.07 -3.33
C SER A 249 27.10 -4.91 -3.09
N GLU A 250 28.01 -4.66 -4.03
CA GLU A 250 28.90 -3.50 -3.96
C GLU A 250 28.12 -2.18 -4.15
N SER A 251 27.16 -2.18 -5.09
CA SER A 251 26.21 -1.07 -5.26
C SER A 251 25.10 -1.12 -4.21
N ASN A 252 24.59 0.05 -3.81
CA ASN A 252 23.39 0.19 -2.97
C ASN A 252 22.07 0.31 -3.77
N PHE A 253 22.14 0.35 -5.10
CA PHE A 253 20.99 0.40 -5.99
C PHE A 253 21.04 -0.71 -7.04
N PHE A 254 19.87 -1.22 -7.39
CA PHE A 254 19.62 -1.99 -8.58
C PHE A 254 19.61 -1.03 -9.77
N LEU A 255 20.35 -1.38 -10.82
CA LEU A 255 20.45 -0.61 -12.06
C LEU A 255 19.65 -1.32 -13.16
N HIS A 256 18.69 -0.60 -13.74
CA HIS A 256 17.96 -1.05 -14.93
C HIS A 256 18.82 -0.81 -16.17
N THR A 257 19.77 -1.71 -16.41
CA THR A 257 20.79 -1.58 -17.48
C THR A 257 20.26 -1.40 -18.91
N PRO A 258 19.07 -1.92 -19.31
CA PRO A 258 18.53 -1.69 -20.65
C PRO A 258 18.33 -0.23 -21.02
N MET A 259 18.18 0.66 -20.02
CA MET A 259 17.91 2.08 -20.22
C MET A 259 19.17 2.97 -20.12
N LEU A 260 20.37 2.36 -20.04
CA LEU A 260 21.63 3.11 -20.03
C LEU A 260 21.84 3.98 -21.29
N PRO A 261 21.51 3.54 -22.51
CA PRO A 261 21.64 4.39 -23.70
C PRO A 261 20.77 5.65 -23.65
N GLU A 262 19.52 5.52 -23.19
CA GLU A 262 18.58 6.64 -23.02
C GLU A 262 19.06 7.61 -21.95
N MET A 263 19.72 7.12 -20.90
CA MET A 263 20.34 7.98 -19.89
C MET A 263 21.57 8.70 -20.44
N ALA A 264 22.41 8.00 -21.20
CA ALA A 264 23.61 8.56 -21.82
C ALA A 264 23.28 9.68 -22.82
N THR A 265 22.14 9.60 -23.49
CA THR A 265 21.64 10.66 -24.38
C THR A 265 20.91 11.79 -23.65
N GLY A 266 20.65 11.66 -22.35
CA GLY A 266 19.91 12.64 -21.56
C GLY A 266 18.39 12.57 -21.69
N THR A 267 17.85 11.56 -22.39
CA THR A 267 16.40 11.33 -22.54
C THR A 267 15.74 11.00 -21.20
N ILE A 268 16.49 10.34 -20.30
CA ILE A 268 16.05 10.01 -18.95
C ILE A 268 17.09 10.38 -17.90
N GLU A 269 16.64 10.74 -16.70
CA GLU A 269 17.52 11.01 -15.57
C GLU A 269 18.03 9.73 -14.88
N PRO A 270 19.23 9.76 -14.26
CA PRO A 270 19.78 8.61 -13.51
C PRO A 270 18.82 8.03 -12.47
N ARG A 271 18.05 8.89 -11.79
CA ARG A 271 17.12 8.49 -10.73
C ARG A 271 15.99 7.59 -11.24
N HIS A 272 15.68 7.62 -12.54
CA HIS A 272 14.62 6.82 -13.13
C HIS A 272 15.04 5.36 -13.36
N ILE A 273 16.35 5.07 -13.38
CA ILE A 273 16.88 3.74 -13.67
C ILE A 273 17.64 3.12 -12.48
N ALA A 274 17.72 3.84 -11.36
CA ALA A 274 18.38 3.41 -10.13
C ALA A 274 17.37 3.24 -8.99
N THR A 275 17.17 2.00 -8.54
CA THR A 275 16.27 1.69 -7.41
C THR A 275 17.06 1.20 -6.20
N PRO A 276 16.93 1.79 -5.00
CA PRO A 276 17.65 1.30 -3.82
C PRO A 276 17.40 -0.19 -3.56
N ILE A 277 18.47 -1.00 -3.44
CA ILE A 277 18.35 -2.46 -3.28
C ILE A 277 17.54 -2.84 -2.04
N ARG A 278 17.68 -2.04 -0.98
CA ARG A 278 16.94 -2.19 0.28
C ARG A 278 15.42 -2.27 0.08
N ARG A 279 14.86 -1.68 -0.99
CA ARG A 279 13.42 -1.78 -1.30
C ARG A 279 12.99 -3.20 -1.69
N PHE A 280 13.90 -4.04 -2.17
CA PHE A 280 13.63 -5.44 -2.51
C PHE A 280 13.84 -6.38 -1.31
N CYS A 281 14.63 -5.97 -0.32
CA CYS A 281 14.97 -6.76 0.87
C CYS A 281 13.88 -6.65 1.94
N LYS A 282 12.77 -7.37 1.75
CA LYS A 282 11.67 -7.42 2.74
C LYS A 282 11.99 -8.34 3.92
N ARG A 283 12.67 -9.46 3.64
CA ARG A 283 12.98 -10.56 4.57
C ARG A 283 14.46 -10.97 4.53
N ALA A 284 15.31 -10.13 3.94
CA ALA A 284 16.73 -10.39 3.80
C ALA A 284 17.56 -9.27 4.40
N ARG A 285 18.70 -9.61 4.97
CA ARG A 285 19.70 -8.63 5.39
C ARG A 285 20.48 -8.17 4.17
N PHE A 286 20.60 -6.86 4.00
CA PHE A 286 21.38 -6.28 2.91
C PHE A 286 22.74 -5.80 3.40
N HIS A 287 23.80 -6.26 2.75
CA HIS A 287 25.17 -5.82 2.98
C HIS A 287 25.66 -5.04 1.75
N GLN A 288 25.85 -3.72 1.92
CA GLN A 288 26.53 -2.91 0.91
C GLN A 288 28.05 -3.09 1.05
N SER A 289 28.57 -4.14 0.41
CA SER A 289 29.95 -4.57 0.55
C SER A 289 30.44 -5.21 -0.74
N LYS A 290 31.74 -5.08 -0.98
CA LYS A 290 32.45 -5.80 -2.04
C LYS A 290 32.75 -7.22 -1.56
N VAL A 291 32.63 -8.20 -2.45
CA VAL A 291 33.09 -9.58 -2.20
C VAL A 291 34.60 -9.62 -2.45
N VAL A 292 35.36 -10.09 -1.47
CA VAL A 292 36.84 -10.17 -1.53
C VAL A 292 37.28 -11.58 -1.90
N ASP A 293 36.69 -12.58 -1.24
CA ASP A 293 37.06 -13.98 -1.42
C ASP A 293 35.86 -14.91 -1.20
N ILE A 294 35.88 -16.05 -1.89
CA ILE A 294 34.85 -17.09 -1.81
C ILE A 294 35.55 -18.43 -1.61
N SER A 295 35.43 -18.98 -0.41
CA SER A 295 35.91 -20.32 -0.08
C SER A 295 34.76 -21.31 -0.15
N LEU A 296 34.79 -22.18 -1.17
CA LEU A 296 33.76 -23.22 -1.36
C LEU A 296 33.91 -24.36 -0.36
N ASP A 297 35.15 -24.70 0.03
CA ASP A 297 35.45 -25.80 0.95
C ASP A 297 34.98 -25.48 2.36
N SER A 298 35.30 -24.29 2.86
CA SER A 298 34.84 -23.84 4.19
C SER A 298 33.44 -23.23 4.18
N LYS A 299 32.81 -23.12 3.00
CA LYS A 299 31.50 -22.47 2.78
C LYS A 299 31.41 -21.08 3.38
N GLN A 300 32.40 -20.25 3.07
CA GLN A 300 32.54 -18.89 3.59
C GLN A 300 32.81 -17.88 2.49
N VAL A 301 32.30 -16.66 2.69
CA VAL A 301 32.56 -15.50 1.83
C VAL A 301 33.12 -14.38 2.70
N ILE A 302 34.23 -13.80 2.28
CA ILE A 302 34.79 -12.59 2.88
C ILE A 302 34.20 -11.38 2.15
N ILE A 303 33.51 -10.52 2.88
CA ILE A 303 32.97 -9.26 2.37
C ILE A 303 33.70 -8.09 3.01
N GLN A 304 33.87 -7.01 2.25
CA GLN A 304 34.50 -5.79 2.71
C GLN A 304 33.58 -4.59 2.51
N ARG A 305 33.34 -3.84 3.59
CA ARG A 305 32.56 -2.61 3.51
C ARG A 305 33.40 -1.50 2.87
N MET A 306 32.83 -0.79 1.90
CA MET A 306 33.58 0.20 1.12
C MET A 306 33.99 1.43 1.92
N SER A 307 33.19 1.84 2.90
CA SER A 307 33.37 3.08 3.67
C SER A 307 34.56 3.07 4.62
N ASP A 308 34.82 1.95 5.29
CA ASP A 308 35.86 1.83 6.33
C ASP A 308 36.78 0.63 6.13
N LYS A 309 36.64 -0.08 5.00
CA LYS A 309 37.44 -1.25 4.63
C LYS A 309 37.35 -2.42 5.62
N SER A 310 36.41 -2.38 6.57
CA SER A 310 36.17 -3.48 7.51
C SER A 310 35.76 -4.74 6.78
N GLN A 311 36.32 -5.88 7.21
CA GLN A 311 36.00 -7.18 6.65
C GLN A 311 35.07 -7.96 7.58
N LYS A 312 34.20 -8.75 6.98
CA LYS A 312 33.29 -9.66 7.67
C LYS A 312 33.24 -10.99 6.92
N ILE A 313 33.27 -12.08 7.67
CA ILE A 313 33.11 -13.43 7.14
C ILE A 313 31.63 -13.83 7.25
N LEU A 314 31.04 -14.27 6.14
CA LEU A 314 29.70 -14.81 6.08
C LEU A 314 29.76 -16.30 5.73
N SER A 315 29.20 -17.15 6.58
CA SER A 315 29.00 -18.58 6.27
C SER A 315 27.67 -18.80 5.55
N TYR A 316 27.61 -19.83 4.71
CA TYR A 316 26.40 -20.19 3.96
C TYR A 316 26.18 -21.70 3.92
N ASP A 317 24.92 -22.10 3.79
CA ASP A 317 24.55 -23.46 3.36
C ASP A 317 24.32 -23.50 1.85
N TYR A 318 23.72 -22.43 1.32
CA TYR A 318 23.45 -22.25 -0.10
C TYR A 318 24.02 -20.91 -0.57
N LEU A 319 24.83 -20.94 -1.63
CA LEU A 319 25.43 -19.77 -2.24
C LEU A 319 24.82 -19.53 -3.62
N VAL A 320 24.37 -18.30 -3.87
CA VAL A 320 23.89 -17.85 -5.18
C VAL A 320 24.88 -16.83 -5.72
N LEU A 321 25.54 -17.19 -6.83
CA LEU A 321 26.46 -16.29 -7.55
C LEU A 321 25.70 -15.53 -8.63
N ALA A 322 25.48 -14.24 -8.41
CA ALA A 322 24.70 -13.35 -9.27
C ALA A 322 25.37 -11.97 -9.47
N MET A 323 26.71 -11.93 -9.40
CA MET A 323 27.51 -10.69 -9.45
C MET A 323 27.65 -10.08 -10.85
N GLY A 324 27.16 -10.76 -11.89
CA GLY A 324 27.26 -10.31 -13.27
C GLY A 324 28.64 -10.50 -13.86
N SER A 325 29.08 -9.55 -14.68
CA SER A 325 30.36 -9.60 -15.41
C SER A 325 31.00 -8.21 -15.46
N LYS A 326 32.25 -8.12 -15.89
CA LYS A 326 32.94 -6.86 -16.24
C LYS A 326 33.08 -6.72 -17.75
N THR A 327 33.34 -5.51 -18.24
CA THR A 327 33.69 -5.31 -19.66
C THR A 327 35.02 -6.01 -19.94
N ASN A 328 35.13 -6.67 -21.08
CA ASN A 328 36.34 -7.36 -21.51
C ASN A 328 36.88 -6.71 -22.78
N PHE A 329 38.11 -6.21 -22.73
CA PHE A 329 38.80 -5.63 -23.88
C PHE A 329 39.68 -6.64 -24.63
N PHE A 330 39.65 -7.91 -24.22
CA PHE A 330 40.38 -9.01 -24.87
C PHE A 330 41.89 -8.75 -25.02
N GLY A 331 42.48 -8.09 -24.04
CA GLY A 331 43.91 -7.72 -24.03
C GLY A 331 44.27 -6.51 -24.89
N ASN A 332 43.30 -5.87 -25.56
CA ASN A 332 43.53 -4.68 -26.36
C ASN A 332 43.58 -3.41 -25.49
N SER A 333 44.78 -3.11 -25.00
CA SER A 333 45.04 -1.92 -24.17
C SER A 333 44.78 -0.60 -24.89
N ASN A 334 44.85 -0.57 -26.23
CA ASN A 334 44.55 0.63 -26.99
C ASN A 334 43.04 0.94 -26.98
N ILE A 335 42.19 -0.09 -27.14
CA ILE A 335 40.73 0.08 -27.03
C ILE A 335 40.36 0.45 -25.60
N GLU A 336 40.92 -0.22 -24.59
CA GLU A 336 40.63 0.08 -23.18
C GLU A 336 40.93 1.54 -22.82
N LYS A 337 42.01 2.12 -23.35
CA LYS A 337 42.40 3.52 -23.09
C LYS A 337 41.56 4.55 -23.85
N ASN A 338 41.05 4.20 -25.03
CA ASN A 338 40.45 5.17 -25.96
C ASN A 338 38.95 4.95 -26.20
N SER A 339 38.29 4.06 -25.46
CA SER A 339 36.85 3.82 -25.59
C SER A 339 36.11 4.12 -24.29
N LEU A 340 34.84 4.48 -24.43
CA LEU A 340 33.91 4.62 -23.31
C LEU A 340 33.06 3.35 -23.22
N THR A 341 32.92 2.79 -22.02
CA THR A 341 32.03 1.65 -21.76
C THR A 341 30.60 2.13 -21.47
N ILE A 342 29.62 1.21 -21.46
CA ILE A 342 28.22 1.52 -21.11
C ILE A 342 27.61 0.40 -20.24
N LYS A 343 28.15 0.24 -19.03
CA LYS A 343 27.78 -0.84 -18.09
C LYS A 343 27.30 -0.33 -16.72
N SER A 344 27.63 0.91 -16.38
CA SER A 344 27.32 1.53 -15.09
C SER A 344 26.60 2.86 -15.27
N LEU A 345 26.10 3.44 -14.17
CA LEU A 345 25.61 4.82 -14.21
C LEU A 345 26.74 5.81 -14.53
N ASP A 346 27.93 5.58 -13.98
CA ASP A 346 29.09 6.45 -14.18
C ASP A 346 29.49 6.46 -15.66
N ASP A 347 29.48 5.29 -16.29
CA ASP A 347 29.73 5.12 -17.73
C ASP A 347 28.80 6.00 -18.57
N ALA A 348 27.49 5.94 -18.30
CA ALA A 348 26.50 6.70 -19.06
C ALA A 348 26.60 8.21 -18.79
N ILE A 349 26.96 8.62 -17.55
CA ILE A 349 27.26 10.02 -17.22
C ILE A 349 28.50 10.51 -17.99
N ILE A 350 29.56 9.71 -18.04
CA ILE A 350 30.79 10.04 -18.77
C ILE A 350 30.50 10.20 -20.26
N ILE A 351 29.75 9.26 -20.86
CA ILE A 351 29.34 9.37 -22.27
C ILE A 351 28.56 10.66 -22.52
N ARG A 352 27.56 10.95 -21.67
CA ARG A 352 26.75 12.17 -21.82
C ARG A 352 27.61 13.43 -21.78
N ASN A 353 28.48 13.54 -20.78
CA ASN A 353 29.35 14.69 -20.61
C ASN A 353 30.34 14.83 -21.77
N HIS A 354 30.87 13.71 -22.27
CA HIS A 354 31.75 13.70 -23.44
C HIS A 354 31.02 14.23 -24.68
N ILE A 355 29.81 13.75 -24.97
CA ILE A 355 29.00 14.23 -26.10
C ILE A 355 28.73 15.74 -25.97
N ILE A 356 28.32 16.21 -24.78
CA ILE A 356 28.06 17.65 -24.54
C ILE A 356 29.32 18.48 -24.73
N SER A 357 30.50 17.99 -24.30
CA SER A 357 31.77 18.72 -24.45
C SER A 357 32.25 18.85 -25.91
N MET A 358 31.66 18.10 -26.83
CA MET A 358 31.97 18.14 -28.26
C MET A 358 31.00 19.02 -29.06
N LEU A 359 29.94 19.52 -28.43
CA LEU A 359 29.01 20.50 -29.00
C LEU A 359 29.55 21.92 -28.72
#